data_AF-A0A9D8IHA4-F1
#
_entry.id   AF-A0A9D8IHA4-F1
#
_cell.length_a   1.000
_cell.length_b   1.000
_cell.length_c   1.000
_cell.angle_alpha   90.00
_cell.angle_beta   90.00
_cell.angle_gamma   90.00
#
_symmetry.space_group_name_H-M   'P 1'
#
loop_
_entity.id
_entity.type
_entity.pdbx_description
1 polymer ?
#
loop_
_entity_poly.entity_id
_entity_poly.type
_entity_poly.pdbx_seq_one_letter_code
_entity_poly.pdbx_strand_id
1 'polypeptide(L)'
;MADLTLYYVTNRNHVGNDYKMPEEYGSGFSADGVENLRFGKVTVQVDEDRINGYLSTPTNDNGEGDGTKLAEYMEEQFRDNGKIKAFAEIMDKKTQIFGSQAMFDELKAKMMESRDTLVYVHGYAVSWHSAIASALSLQQMLNKKDDKAEKQNVIVILFTWPSDGRYVIADKITKVFMGAYRSDRAEAEVSGGALGRGILKLRDFFIDMRKKGETPCNQSIHLLCHSMGNYVLQNALSKIADNTPTSALPSLFEHIFLCSADVDDTVLEPDQPMAVLHQLASSVSIYYNREDMALWLSDNLKGNPDRLGTNGAARPAAIHKKIHQTDCTAIIQEKIFASEHSYYIYGKTNRDIRLSIANINHYDRTLRKREQIGNLTNEWRLI
;
A
#
# COMPACT_ATOMS: atom_id res chain seq x y z
N MET A 1 18.37 7.37 19.62
CA MET A 1 18.37 6.22 18.69
C MET A 1 17.23 5.29 19.07
N ALA A 2 16.40 4.91 18.11
CA ALA A 2 15.31 3.95 18.27
C ALA A 2 15.43 2.83 17.23
N ASP A 3 15.00 1.63 17.60
CA ASP A 3 14.91 0.49 16.68
C ASP A 3 13.49 0.44 16.08
N LEU A 4 13.37 0.70 14.77
CA LEU A 4 12.13 0.46 14.04
C LEU A 4 12.10 -0.95 13.50
N THR A 5 10.93 -1.60 13.58
CA THR A 5 10.66 -2.89 12.94
C THR A 5 9.59 -2.72 11.87
N LEU A 6 9.85 -3.22 10.66
CA LEU A 6 8.88 -3.32 9.57
C LEU A 6 8.70 -4.79 9.20
N TYR A 7 7.46 -5.25 9.10
CA TYR A 7 7.16 -6.57 8.57
C TYR A 7 7.01 -6.51 7.06
N TYR A 8 7.45 -7.56 6.36
CA TYR A 8 7.30 -7.65 4.92
C TYR A 8 6.79 -9.01 4.45
N VAL A 9 6.16 -8.98 3.28
CA VAL A 9 5.80 -10.13 2.46
C VAL A 9 6.30 -9.85 1.05
N THR A 10 7.02 -10.79 0.44
CA THR A 10 7.64 -10.57 -0.87
C THR A 10 7.63 -11.80 -1.77
N ASN A 11 7.43 -11.59 -3.06
CA ASN A 11 7.69 -12.58 -4.11
C ASN A 11 8.97 -12.29 -4.92
N ARG A 12 9.78 -11.32 -4.47
CA ARG A 12 11.12 -11.05 -5.04
C ARG A 12 12.08 -12.22 -4.79
N ASN A 13 13.09 -12.36 -5.65
CA ASN A 13 14.21 -13.25 -5.43
C ASN A 13 15.04 -12.78 -4.23
N HIS A 14 15.51 -13.70 -3.40
CA HIS A 14 16.49 -13.37 -2.38
C HIS A 14 17.88 -13.24 -3.02
N VAL A 15 18.75 -12.48 -2.36
CA VAL A 15 20.18 -12.36 -2.66
C VAL A 15 20.96 -12.85 -1.44
N GLY A 16 22.10 -13.50 -1.69
CA GLY A 16 22.92 -14.16 -0.66
C GLY A 16 22.73 -15.68 -0.63
N ASN A 17 23.51 -16.35 0.21
CA ASN A 17 23.60 -17.83 0.23
C ASN A 17 22.51 -18.51 1.08
N ASP A 18 21.86 -17.78 2.00
CA ASP A 18 20.83 -18.31 2.89
C ASP A 18 19.54 -17.51 2.76
N TYR A 19 18.50 -18.14 2.19
CA TYR A 19 17.19 -17.51 2.04
C TYR A 19 16.51 -17.15 3.37
N LYS A 20 16.96 -17.72 4.50
CA LYS A 20 16.45 -17.40 5.85
C LYS A 20 17.08 -16.12 6.41
N MET A 21 18.28 -15.80 5.96
CA MET A 21 19.05 -14.61 6.31
C MET A 21 19.54 -13.92 5.03
N PRO A 22 18.61 -13.45 4.17
CA PRO A 22 18.98 -12.86 2.90
C PRO A 22 19.75 -11.56 3.14
N GLU A 23 20.73 -11.29 2.28
CA GLU A 23 21.47 -10.02 2.29
C GLU A 23 20.56 -8.89 1.79
N GLU A 24 19.76 -9.16 0.76
CA GLU A 24 18.69 -8.29 0.26
C GLU A 24 17.68 -9.10 -0.59
N TYR A 25 16.69 -8.42 -1.16
CA TYR A 25 15.84 -8.98 -2.22
C TYR A 25 16.05 -8.24 -3.53
N GLY A 26 16.19 -8.99 -4.61
CA GLY A 26 16.49 -8.47 -5.94
C GLY A 26 15.29 -7.90 -6.69
N SER A 27 15.52 -7.61 -7.96
CA SER A 27 14.53 -7.04 -8.87
C SER A 27 13.71 -8.08 -9.63
N GLY A 28 13.97 -9.38 -9.47
CA GLY A 28 13.26 -10.45 -10.18
C GLY A 28 12.36 -11.28 -9.27
N PHE A 29 11.61 -12.20 -9.86
CA PHE A 29 10.81 -13.17 -9.10
C PHE A 29 11.65 -14.22 -8.39
N SER A 30 11.13 -14.73 -7.27
CA SER A 30 11.68 -15.91 -6.61
C SER A 30 11.85 -17.09 -7.56
N ALA A 31 13.03 -17.71 -7.54
CA ALA A 31 13.31 -18.95 -8.27
C ALA A 31 12.42 -20.13 -7.84
N ASP A 32 11.86 -20.07 -6.62
CA ASP A 32 10.95 -21.08 -6.07
C ASP A 32 9.51 -20.95 -6.63
N GLY A 33 9.26 -19.97 -7.51
CA GLY A 33 7.96 -19.70 -8.12
C GLY A 33 7.51 -18.25 -7.95
N VAL A 34 6.88 -17.70 -8.98
CA VAL A 34 6.48 -16.29 -9.07
C VAL A 34 5.40 -15.87 -8.05
N GLU A 35 4.58 -16.83 -7.60
CA GLU A 35 3.60 -16.65 -6.52
C GLU A 35 4.11 -17.12 -5.15
N ASN A 36 5.37 -17.57 -5.07
CA ASN A 36 5.92 -17.98 -3.79
C ASN A 36 6.18 -16.75 -2.92
N LEU A 37 5.73 -16.81 -1.67
CA LEU A 37 5.79 -15.70 -0.73
C LEU A 37 6.84 -16.00 0.33
N ARG A 38 7.69 -15.03 0.61
CA ARG A 38 8.55 -15.01 1.78
C ARG A 38 8.03 -13.97 2.75
N PHE A 39 7.94 -14.36 4.01
CA PHE A 39 7.48 -13.53 5.12
C PHE A 39 8.68 -13.18 5.98
N GLY A 40 8.77 -11.96 6.49
CA GLY A 40 9.88 -11.59 7.34
C GLY A 40 9.70 -10.24 8.02
N LYS A 41 10.79 -9.78 8.62
CA LYS A 41 10.90 -8.44 9.19
C LYS A 41 12.26 -7.85 8.93
N VAL A 42 12.30 -6.53 8.87
CA VAL A 42 13.53 -5.75 8.90
C VAL A 42 13.58 -4.90 10.15
N THR A 43 14.78 -4.65 10.64
CA THR A 43 15.03 -3.70 11.73
C THR A 43 16.02 -2.65 11.29
N VAL A 44 15.76 -1.39 11.62
CA VAL A 44 16.64 -0.25 11.32
C VAL A 44 16.76 0.65 12.54
N GLN A 45 17.98 1.13 12.80
CA GLN A 45 18.29 2.12 13.82
C GLN A 45 18.18 3.52 13.23
N VAL A 46 17.41 4.36 13.92
CA VAL A 46 17.10 5.71 13.47
C VAL A 46 17.20 6.71 14.63
N ASP A 47 17.39 7.97 14.29
CA ASP A 47 17.35 9.09 15.20
C ASP A 47 15.91 9.64 15.29
N GLU A 48 15.30 9.55 16.48
CA GLU A 48 13.92 10.00 16.70
C GLU A 48 13.78 11.52 16.51
N ASP A 49 14.81 12.30 16.81
CA ASP A 49 14.76 13.76 16.64
C ASP A 49 14.72 14.13 15.16
N ARG A 50 15.45 13.38 14.31
CA ARG A 50 15.37 13.53 12.85
C ARG A 50 13.99 13.17 12.33
N ILE A 51 13.42 12.05 12.78
CA ILE A 51 12.04 11.65 12.40
C ILE A 51 11.06 12.76 12.76
N ASN A 52 11.10 13.25 14.01
CA ASN A 52 10.23 14.32 14.47
C ASN A 52 10.40 15.62 13.65
N GLY A 53 11.62 15.91 13.22
CA GLY A 53 11.92 17.00 12.28
C GLY A 53 11.15 16.86 10.97
N TYR A 54 11.22 15.70 10.32
CA TYR A 54 10.46 15.45 9.08
C TYR A 54 8.95 15.45 9.29
N LEU A 55 8.46 14.86 10.39
CA LEU A 55 7.03 14.86 10.74
C LEU A 55 6.49 16.28 10.96
N SER A 56 7.31 17.21 11.45
CA SER A 56 6.92 18.59 11.73
C SER A 56 7.26 19.56 10.59
N THR A 57 7.83 19.07 9.48
CA THR A 57 8.23 19.90 8.35
C THR A 57 7.00 20.48 7.64
N PRO A 58 6.88 21.81 7.50
CA PRO A 58 5.80 22.41 6.70
C PRO A 58 5.95 22.06 5.23
N THR A 59 4.89 21.56 4.60
CA THR A 59 4.83 21.14 3.19
C THR A 59 3.78 21.96 2.42
N ASN A 60 3.90 23.29 2.51
CA ASN A 60 2.96 24.26 1.93
C ASN A 60 1.50 23.90 2.28
N ASP A 61 0.64 23.85 1.27
CA ASP A 61 -0.78 23.55 1.42
C ASP A 61 -1.08 22.08 1.75
N ASN A 62 -0.09 21.18 1.70
CA ASN A 62 -0.24 19.80 2.15
C ASN A 62 -0.07 19.66 3.68
N GLY A 63 0.17 20.76 4.40
CA GLY A 63 0.25 20.78 5.86
C GLY A 63 1.59 20.29 6.39
N GLU A 64 1.62 19.78 7.62
CA GLU A 64 2.87 19.33 8.27
C GLU A 64 3.16 17.85 8.05
N GLY A 65 4.39 17.55 7.64
CA GLY A 65 4.94 16.22 7.49
C GLY A 65 5.40 15.95 6.06
N ASP A 66 6.72 15.79 5.90
CA ASP A 66 7.35 15.44 4.62
C ASP A 66 7.72 13.94 4.60
N GLY A 67 6.77 13.12 4.15
CA GLY A 67 6.97 11.69 4.05
C GLY A 67 8.03 11.28 3.04
N THR A 68 8.30 12.09 2.01
CA THR A 68 9.32 11.74 1.00
C THR A 68 10.73 11.94 1.52
N LYS A 69 11.01 13.07 2.19
CA LYS A 69 12.29 13.29 2.86
C LYS A 69 12.50 12.34 4.02
N LEU A 70 11.43 11.97 4.72
CA LEU A 70 11.50 10.90 5.71
C LEU A 70 11.85 9.56 5.07
N ALA A 71 11.29 9.23 3.89
CA ALA A 71 11.65 8.01 3.18
C ALA A 71 13.11 8.03 2.70
N GLU A 72 13.61 9.14 2.15
CA GLU A 72 15.03 9.29 1.79
C GLU A 72 15.94 8.99 2.99
N TYR A 73 15.64 9.60 4.16
CA TYR A 73 16.36 9.33 5.40
C TYR A 73 16.29 7.85 5.82
N MET A 74 15.10 7.24 5.76
CA MET A 74 14.92 5.82 6.10
C MET A 74 15.72 4.90 5.17
N GLU A 75 15.83 5.25 3.89
CA GLU A 75 16.62 4.49 2.93
C GLU A 75 18.11 4.54 3.27
N GLU A 76 18.64 5.73 3.59
CA GLU A 76 20.02 5.90 4.06
C GLU A 76 20.28 5.05 5.31
N GLN A 77 19.43 5.16 6.34
CA GLN A 77 19.61 4.40 7.57
C GLN A 77 19.52 2.89 7.35
N PHE A 78 18.60 2.44 6.50
CA PHE A 78 18.47 1.01 6.21
C PHE A 78 19.69 0.47 5.45
N ARG A 79 20.29 1.25 4.53
CA ARG A 79 21.53 0.87 3.86
C ARG A 79 22.71 0.77 4.82
N ASP A 80 22.78 1.66 5.80
CA ASP A 80 23.91 1.72 6.73
C ASP A 80 23.83 0.66 7.84
N ASN A 81 22.64 0.39 8.38
CA ASN A 81 22.48 -0.40 9.61
C ASN A 81 21.28 -1.36 9.61
N GLY A 82 20.60 -1.51 8.48
CA GLY A 82 19.46 -2.39 8.33
C GLY A 82 19.80 -3.87 8.52
N LYS A 83 18.89 -4.62 9.15
CA LYS A 83 18.98 -6.08 9.28
C LYS A 83 17.73 -6.72 8.73
N ILE A 84 17.89 -7.80 7.98
CA ILE A 84 16.79 -8.56 7.39
C ILE A 84 16.71 -9.94 8.06
N LYS A 85 15.51 -10.35 8.43
CA LYS A 85 15.22 -11.70 8.94
C LYS A 85 13.97 -12.25 8.27
N ALA A 86 14.12 -13.33 7.52
CA ALA A 86 12.97 -14.07 7.01
C ALA A 86 12.46 -15.05 8.07
N PHE A 87 11.15 -15.23 8.14
CA PHE A 87 10.55 -16.32 8.91
C PHE A 87 10.82 -17.64 8.20
N ALA A 88 11.13 -18.68 8.98
CA ALA A 88 11.43 -19.99 8.43
C ALA A 88 10.22 -20.56 7.70
N GLU A 89 10.46 -21.11 6.51
CA GLU A 89 9.47 -21.85 5.75
C GLU A 89 10.08 -23.21 5.38
N ILE A 90 9.49 -24.28 5.91
CA ILE A 90 9.92 -25.65 5.67
C ILE A 90 8.71 -26.42 5.18
N MET A 91 8.81 -26.96 3.96
CA MET A 91 7.74 -27.72 3.32
C MET A 91 8.25 -29.13 3.01
N ASP A 92 8.49 -29.93 4.05
CA ASP A 92 8.90 -31.32 3.89
C ASP A 92 7.76 -32.28 4.26
N LYS A 93 7.88 -33.56 3.89
CA LYS A 93 6.81 -34.55 4.10
C LYS A 93 6.48 -34.82 5.57
N LYS A 94 7.40 -34.51 6.49
CA LYS A 94 7.31 -34.79 7.94
C LYS A 94 7.14 -33.52 8.78
N THR A 95 7.59 -32.37 8.28
CA THR A 95 7.68 -31.09 8.96
C THR A 95 7.15 -30.00 8.05
N GLN A 96 6.12 -29.31 8.50
CA GLN A 96 5.58 -28.13 7.84
C GLN A 96 5.71 -26.94 8.79
N ILE A 97 6.56 -25.99 8.41
CA ILE A 97 6.73 -24.71 9.10
C ILE A 97 6.34 -23.63 8.09
N PHE A 98 5.37 -22.80 8.45
CA PHE A 98 4.86 -21.74 7.58
C PHE A 98 5.37 -20.39 8.07
N GLY A 99 6.13 -19.68 7.24
CA GLY A 99 6.57 -18.32 7.55
C GLY A 99 5.39 -17.37 7.78
N SER A 100 4.29 -17.59 7.05
CA SER A 100 3.04 -16.86 7.24
C SER A 100 2.45 -17.04 8.64
N GLN A 101 2.48 -18.27 9.19
CA GLN A 101 1.94 -18.53 10.53
C GLN A 101 2.74 -17.78 11.60
N ALA A 102 4.07 -17.85 11.54
CA ALA A 102 4.95 -17.14 12.47
C ALA A 102 4.75 -15.62 12.43
N MET A 103 4.63 -15.05 11.22
CA MET A 103 4.37 -13.63 11.05
C MET A 103 2.98 -13.23 11.57
N PHE A 104 1.93 -13.99 11.26
CA PHE A 104 0.58 -13.70 11.72
C PHE A 104 0.44 -13.81 13.24
N ASP A 105 1.12 -14.76 13.88
CA ASP A 105 1.13 -14.87 15.34
C ASP A 105 1.84 -13.67 16.00
N GLU A 106 2.99 -13.22 15.46
CA GLU A 106 3.67 -12.01 15.94
C GLU A 106 2.81 -10.76 15.75
N LEU A 107 2.18 -10.59 14.58
CA LEU A 107 1.31 -9.45 14.28
C LEU A 107 0.06 -9.44 15.15
N LYS A 108 -0.59 -10.58 15.33
CA LYS A 108 -1.74 -10.72 16.21
C LYS A 108 -1.40 -10.25 17.63
N ALA A 109 -0.26 -10.66 18.18
CA ALA A 109 0.19 -10.20 19.50
C ALA A 109 0.33 -8.67 19.55
N LYS A 110 0.87 -8.05 18.51
CA LYS A 110 0.97 -6.58 18.43
C LYS A 110 -0.37 -5.89 18.25
N MET A 111 -1.29 -6.46 17.48
CA MET A 111 -2.65 -5.92 17.32
C MET A 111 -3.41 -5.97 18.65
N MET A 112 -3.20 -7.00 19.48
CA MET A 112 -3.79 -7.07 20.83
C MET A 112 -3.34 -5.92 21.75
N GLU A 113 -2.29 -5.17 21.40
CA GLU A 113 -1.89 -3.93 22.08
C GLU A 113 -2.65 -2.69 21.58
N SER A 114 -3.88 -2.87 21.05
CA SER A 114 -4.72 -1.80 20.46
C SER A 114 -4.06 -1.10 19.27
N ARG A 115 -3.56 -1.90 18.33
CA ARG A 115 -2.93 -1.42 17.09
C ARG A 115 -3.66 -1.95 15.86
N ASP A 116 -4.01 -1.05 14.95
CA ASP A 116 -4.48 -1.42 13.62
C ASP A 116 -3.30 -1.80 12.72
N THR A 117 -3.59 -2.57 11.69
CA THR A 117 -2.60 -3.02 10.72
C THR A 117 -2.94 -2.53 9.32
N LEU A 118 -1.97 -1.97 8.61
CA LEU A 118 -2.10 -1.54 7.22
C LEU A 118 -1.16 -2.36 6.34
N VAL A 119 -1.71 -3.14 5.41
CA VAL A 119 -0.91 -3.75 4.33
C VAL A 119 -0.66 -2.68 3.27
N TYR A 120 0.59 -2.43 2.94
CA TYR A 120 1.02 -1.44 1.96
C TYR A 120 1.61 -2.13 0.72
N VAL A 121 1.08 -1.82 -0.45
CA VAL A 121 1.56 -2.29 -1.77
C VAL A 121 2.13 -1.09 -2.53
N HIS A 122 3.44 -1.10 -2.80
CA HIS A 122 4.12 -0.02 -3.51
C HIS A 122 3.83 -0.01 -5.02
N GLY A 123 4.20 1.10 -5.67
CA GLY A 123 4.05 1.34 -7.12
C GLY A 123 5.21 0.88 -8.01
N TYR A 124 5.33 1.52 -9.17
CA TYR A 124 6.32 1.29 -10.23
C TYR A 124 7.74 1.76 -9.87
N ALA A 125 8.76 1.09 -10.39
CA ALA A 125 10.18 1.45 -10.25
C ALA A 125 10.68 1.62 -8.81
N VAL A 126 10.20 0.78 -7.88
CA VAL A 126 10.61 0.81 -6.47
C VAL A 126 11.60 -0.33 -6.19
N SER A 127 12.82 0.01 -5.75
CA SER A 127 13.80 -0.99 -5.30
C SER A 127 13.38 -1.62 -3.96
N TRP A 128 14.00 -2.73 -3.55
CA TRP A 128 13.78 -3.31 -2.21
C TRP A 128 14.01 -2.29 -1.07
N HIS A 129 15.10 -1.52 -1.16
CA HIS A 129 15.46 -0.52 -0.16
C HIS A 129 14.43 0.62 -0.12
N SER A 130 14.04 1.13 -1.29
CA SER A 130 13.06 2.21 -1.40
C SER A 130 11.65 1.76 -0.97
N ALA A 131 11.30 0.49 -1.18
CA ALA A 131 10.04 -0.08 -0.73
C ALA A 131 9.98 -0.14 0.81
N ILE A 132 11.05 -0.59 1.46
CA ILE A 132 11.19 -0.57 2.93
C ILE A 132 11.11 0.86 3.45
N ALA A 133 11.88 1.76 2.85
CA ALA A 133 11.96 3.15 3.27
C ALA A 133 10.59 3.85 3.18
N SER A 134 9.87 3.63 2.08
CA SER A 134 8.51 4.14 1.89
C SER A 134 7.53 3.60 2.92
N ALA A 135 7.60 2.30 3.23
CA ALA A 135 6.72 1.67 4.21
C ALA A 135 7.01 2.15 5.66
N LEU A 136 8.29 2.30 6.01
CA LEU A 136 8.70 2.87 7.30
C LEU A 136 8.24 4.32 7.43
N SER A 137 8.46 5.14 6.39
CA SER A 137 7.99 6.52 6.35
C SER A 137 6.47 6.60 6.50
N LEU A 138 5.72 5.81 5.72
CA LEU A 138 4.26 5.73 5.82
C LEU A 138 3.81 5.40 7.25
N GLN A 139 4.47 4.43 7.92
CA GLN A 139 4.14 4.09 9.30
C GLN A 139 4.37 5.26 10.25
N GLN A 140 5.48 5.98 10.13
CA GLN A 140 5.76 7.14 10.99
C GLN A 140 4.80 8.29 10.73
N MET A 141 4.48 8.56 9.46
CA MET A 141 3.51 9.57 9.06
C MET A 141 2.11 9.28 9.63
N LEU A 142 1.64 8.03 9.49
CA LEU A 142 0.35 7.60 10.05
C LEU A 142 0.32 7.66 11.59
N ASN A 143 1.48 7.50 12.23
CA ASN A 143 1.61 7.59 13.69
C ASN A 143 1.97 9.00 14.19
N LYS A 144 2.02 10.02 13.31
CA LYS A 144 2.17 11.42 13.72
C LYS A 144 1.05 11.77 14.68
N LYS A 145 1.42 12.31 15.84
CA LYS A 145 0.47 12.79 16.85
C LYS A 145 -0.22 14.06 16.30
N ASP A 146 -1.52 14.12 16.52
CA ASP A 146 -2.36 15.28 16.22
C ASP A 146 -3.40 15.37 17.34
N ASP A 147 -3.69 16.59 17.77
CA ASP A 147 -4.41 16.88 19.02
C ASP A 147 -5.90 16.50 18.97
N LYS A 148 -6.40 16.06 17.81
CA LYS A 148 -7.84 15.98 17.52
C LYS A 148 -8.41 14.59 17.21
N ALA A 149 -7.58 13.55 17.04
CA ALA A 149 -8.08 12.20 16.81
C ALA A 149 -7.48 11.24 17.85
N GLU A 150 -8.32 10.39 18.44
CA GLU A 150 -7.89 9.40 19.43
C GLU A 150 -6.80 8.49 18.86
N LYS A 151 -5.81 8.24 19.71
CA LYS A 151 -4.55 7.60 19.36
C LYS A 151 -4.77 6.12 19.06
N GLN A 152 -4.64 5.75 17.79
CA GLN A 152 -4.44 4.36 17.41
C GLN A 152 -3.15 4.27 16.61
N ASN A 153 -2.18 3.51 17.13
CA ASN A 153 -0.94 3.27 16.43
C ASN A 153 -1.21 2.27 15.30
N VAL A 154 -0.68 2.55 14.12
CA VAL A 154 -0.77 1.70 12.95
C VAL A 154 0.55 0.96 12.76
N ILE A 155 0.46 -0.35 12.52
CA ILE A 155 1.57 -1.19 12.06
C ILE A 155 1.46 -1.29 10.54
N VAL A 156 2.49 -0.90 9.82
CA VAL A 156 2.54 -1.10 8.37
C VAL A 156 3.22 -2.44 8.07
N ILE A 157 2.61 -3.21 7.16
CA ILE A 157 3.20 -4.41 6.56
C ILE A 157 3.46 -4.11 5.10
N LEU A 158 4.70 -4.23 4.66
CA LEU A 158 5.06 -4.07 3.26
C LEU A 158 4.76 -5.35 2.47
N PHE A 159 3.87 -5.29 1.48
CA PHE A 159 3.89 -6.24 0.38
C PHE A 159 4.74 -5.66 -0.75
N THR A 160 5.85 -6.33 -1.08
CA THR A 160 6.76 -5.87 -2.13
C THR A 160 6.90 -6.90 -3.23
N TRP A 161 6.84 -6.39 -4.45
CA TRP A 161 6.88 -7.16 -5.69
C TRP A 161 8.04 -6.66 -6.55
N PRO A 162 8.62 -7.50 -7.43
CA PRO A 162 9.74 -7.11 -8.28
C PRO A 162 9.34 -6.02 -9.27
N SER A 163 9.42 -4.76 -8.84
CA SER A 163 9.45 -3.59 -9.71
C SER A 163 10.90 -3.20 -9.90
N ASP A 164 11.39 -3.05 -11.14
CA ASP A 164 12.81 -3.11 -11.51
C ASP A 164 13.71 -2.03 -10.87
N GLY A 165 13.14 -1.03 -10.17
CA GLY A 165 13.89 0.05 -9.53
C GLY A 165 14.58 1.00 -10.51
N ARG A 166 14.34 0.83 -11.82
CA ARG A 166 15.00 1.56 -12.90
C ARG A 166 14.17 2.79 -13.28
N TYR A 167 14.52 3.94 -12.69
CA TYR A 167 14.09 5.23 -13.21
C TYR A 167 14.79 5.48 -14.54
N VAL A 168 14.03 5.55 -15.64
CA VAL A 168 14.57 6.00 -16.92
C VAL A 168 14.51 7.53 -16.92
N ILE A 169 15.59 8.18 -16.49
CA ILE A 169 15.72 9.65 -16.56
C ILE A 169 15.77 10.07 -18.03
N ALA A 170 15.01 11.11 -18.34
CA ALA A 170 14.50 11.54 -19.64
C ALA A 170 15.51 11.92 -20.74
N ASP A 171 16.81 11.66 -20.59
CA ASP A 171 17.80 12.14 -21.56
C ASP A 171 18.07 11.17 -22.72
N LYS A 172 17.65 9.89 -22.62
CA LYS A 172 17.72 8.93 -23.73
C LYS A 172 16.47 8.04 -23.86
N ILE A 173 15.61 8.48 -24.79
CA ILE A 173 14.63 7.71 -25.58
C ILE A 173 13.42 7.15 -24.80
N THR A 174 12.26 7.73 -25.11
CA THR A 174 10.90 7.31 -24.70
C THR A 174 10.61 5.80 -24.83
N LYS A 175 11.30 5.09 -25.74
CA LYS A 175 11.22 3.62 -25.88
C LYS A 175 11.78 2.84 -24.68
N VAL A 176 12.86 3.32 -24.05
CA VAL A 176 13.46 2.66 -22.88
C VAL A 176 12.54 2.81 -21.67
N PHE A 177 11.96 4.01 -21.47
CA PHE A 177 10.93 4.25 -20.46
C PHE A 177 9.69 3.37 -20.68
N MET A 178 9.19 3.28 -21.93
CA MET A 178 8.08 2.38 -22.26
C MET A 178 8.41 0.90 -22.03
N GLY A 179 9.65 0.48 -22.29
CA GLY A 179 10.11 -0.88 -22.05
C GLY A 179 10.12 -1.24 -20.56
N ALA A 180 10.72 -0.39 -19.72
CA ALA A 180 10.76 -0.58 -18.28
C ALA A 180 9.35 -0.58 -17.65
N TYR A 181 8.50 0.38 -18.05
CA TYR A 181 7.10 0.41 -17.61
C TYR A 181 6.31 -0.85 -18.00
N ARG A 182 6.47 -1.34 -19.24
CA ARG A 182 5.80 -2.58 -19.69
C ARG A 182 6.32 -3.81 -18.94
N SER A 183 7.61 -3.84 -18.62
CA SER A 183 8.22 -4.89 -17.80
C SER A 183 7.58 -4.93 -16.42
N ASP A 184 7.65 -3.82 -15.67
CA ASP A 184 7.04 -3.71 -14.33
C ASP A 184 5.53 -3.98 -14.36
N ARG A 185 4.80 -3.56 -15.41
CA ARG A 185 3.37 -3.86 -15.52
C ARG A 185 3.09 -5.35 -15.68
N ALA A 186 3.89 -6.06 -16.48
CA ALA A 186 3.79 -7.52 -16.60
C ALA A 186 4.16 -8.22 -15.28
N GLU A 187 5.15 -7.69 -14.56
CA GLU A 187 5.54 -8.21 -13.25
C GLU A 187 4.49 -7.92 -12.17
N ALA A 188 3.82 -6.78 -12.24
CA ALA A 188 2.70 -6.42 -11.39
C ALA A 188 1.49 -7.34 -11.61
N GLU A 189 1.19 -7.67 -12.87
CA GLU A 189 0.13 -8.63 -13.24
C GLU A 189 0.39 -10.00 -12.61
N VAL A 190 1.60 -10.55 -12.81
CA VAL A 190 2.01 -11.84 -12.23
C VAL A 190 2.03 -11.78 -10.70
N SER A 191 2.46 -10.66 -10.12
CA SER A 191 2.47 -10.44 -8.67
C SER A 191 1.08 -10.34 -8.05
N GLY A 192 0.03 -10.11 -8.85
CA GLY A 192 -1.36 -10.19 -8.42
C GLY A 192 -1.68 -11.57 -7.83
N GLY A 193 -1.18 -12.65 -8.44
CA GLY A 193 -1.32 -14.01 -7.92
C GLY A 193 -0.67 -14.19 -6.53
N ALA A 194 0.50 -13.57 -6.33
CA ALA A 194 1.20 -13.58 -5.05
C ALA A 194 0.44 -12.79 -3.96
N LEU A 195 -0.03 -11.57 -4.27
CA LEU A 195 -0.84 -10.78 -3.35
C LEU A 195 -2.15 -11.50 -2.99
N GLY A 196 -2.84 -12.05 -3.99
CA GLY A 196 -4.05 -12.84 -3.80
C GLY A 196 -3.81 -14.04 -2.88
N ARG A 197 -2.71 -14.77 -3.07
CA ARG A 197 -2.30 -15.86 -2.16
C ARG A 197 -2.04 -15.37 -0.73
N GLY A 198 -1.45 -14.19 -0.55
CA GLY A 198 -1.26 -13.57 0.76
C GLY A 198 -2.58 -13.26 1.46
N ILE A 199 -3.55 -12.71 0.73
CA ILE A 199 -4.91 -12.42 1.23
C ILE A 199 -5.66 -13.71 1.59
N LEU A 200 -5.53 -14.76 0.77
CA LEU A 200 -6.12 -16.07 1.07
C LEU A 200 -5.50 -16.71 2.31
N LYS A 201 -4.18 -16.58 2.52
CA LYS A 201 -3.52 -17.01 3.76
C LYS A 201 -4.07 -16.26 4.99
N LEU A 202 -4.34 -14.97 4.88
CA LEU A 202 -4.96 -14.19 5.96
C LEU A 202 -6.39 -14.67 6.26
N ARG A 203 -7.19 -14.92 5.22
CA ARG A 203 -8.54 -15.52 5.36
C ARG A 203 -8.47 -16.84 6.13
N ASP A 204 -7.58 -17.73 5.73
CA ASP A 204 -7.45 -19.07 6.31
C ASP A 204 -7.00 -18.99 7.77
N PHE A 205 -6.09 -18.07 8.10
CA PHE A 205 -5.70 -17.76 9.48
C PHE A 205 -6.91 -17.35 10.34
N PHE A 206 -7.78 -16.47 9.85
CA PHE A 206 -9.00 -16.09 10.57
C PHE A 206 -10.00 -17.25 10.73
N ILE A 207 -10.14 -18.09 9.71
CA ILE A 207 -10.99 -19.29 9.79
C ILE A 207 -10.45 -20.21 10.89
N ASP A 208 -9.15 -20.42 10.95
CA ASP A 208 -8.53 -21.30 11.95
C ASP A 208 -8.59 -20.73 13.36
N MET A 209 -8.41 -19.41 13.53
CA MET A 209 -8.65 -18.74 14.82
C MET A 209 -10.08 -18.94 15.32
N ARG A 210 -11.08 -18.78 14.44
CA ARG A 210 -12.49 -18.99 14.79
C ARG A 210 -12.77 -20.44 15.19
N LYS A 211 -12.22 -21.41 14.45
CA LYS A 211 -12.36 -22.84 14.79
C LYS A 211 -11.74 -23.18 16.16
N LYS A 212 -10.64 -22.52 16.53
CA LYS A 212 -9.98 -22.66 17.83
C LYS A 212 -10.70 -21.93 18.98
N GLY A 213 -11.75 -21.15 18.68
CA GLY A 213 -12.49 -20.38 19.68
C GLY A 213 -11.70 -19.18 20.22
N GLU A 214 -10.75 -18.65 19.44
CA GLU A 214 -9.94 -17.51 19.85
C GLU A 214 -10.72 -16.19 19.79
N THR A 215 -10.58 -15.35 20.81
CA THR A 215 -11.26 -14.05 20.88
C THR A 215 -10.64 -13.04 19.91
N PRO A 216 -11.45 -12.34 19.08
CA PRO A 216 -10.97 -11.22 18.27
C PRO A 216 -10.39 -10.08 19.12
N CYS A 217 -9.33 -9.43 18.64
CA CYS A 217 -8.69 -8.29 19.32
C CYS A 217 -9.41 -6.94 19.09
N ASN A 218 -10.54 -6.94 18.37
CA ASN A 218 -11.31 -5.74 17.98
C ASN A 218 -10.46 -4.65 17.28
N GLN A 219 -9.37 -5.04 16.61
CA GLN A 219 -8.59 -4.16 15.75
C GLN A 219 -8.84 -4.50 14.28
N SER A 220 -8.61 -3.53 13.42
CA SER A 220 -8.88 -3.58 12.00
C SER A 220 -7.61 -3.85 11.18
N ILE A 221 -7.81 -4.48 10.02
CA ILE A 221 -6.79 -4.58 8.99
C ILE A 221 -7.23 -3.72 7.81
N HIS A 222 -6.30 -2.98 7.24
CA HIS A 222 -6.51 -2.09 6.10
C HIS A 222 -5.54 -2.46 4.97
N LEU A 223 -5.83 -1.98 3.77
CA LEU A 223 -4.96 -2.15 2.60
C LEU A 223 -4.76 -0.78 1.94
N LEU A 224 -3.52 -0.41 1.64
CA LEU A 224 -3.20 0.77 0.82
C LEU A 224 -2.37 0.32 -0.37
N CYS A 225 -2.88 0.61 -1.57
CA CYS A 225 -2.21 0.37 -2.82
C CYS A 225 -1.84 1.71 -3.46
N HIS A 226 -0.55 1.89 -3.75
CA HIS A 226 -0.05 3.10 -4.42
C HIS A 226 0.23 2.81 -5.90
N SER A 227 -0.22 3.70 -6.79
CA SER A 227 0.16 3.66 -8.21
C SER A 227 -0.10 2.30 -8.85
N MET A 228 0.90 1.70 -9.50
CA MET A 228 0.85 0.37 -10.11
C MET A 228 0.59 -0.77 -9.10
N GLY A 229 0.75 -0.53 -7.80
CA GLY A 229 0.28 -1.43 -6.76
C GLY A 229 -1.24 -1.67 -6.80
N ASN A 230 -2.01 -0.74 -7.37
CA ASN A 230 -3.44 -0.93 -7.64
C ASN A 230 -3.68 -1.92 -8.79
N TYR A 231 -2.77 -2.00 -9.76
CA TYR A 231 -2.82 -3.00 -10.81
C TYR A 231 -2.44 -4.40 -10.28
N VAL A 232 -1.52 -4.47 -9.31
CA VAL A 232 -1.27 -5.72 -8.55
C VAL A 232 -2.57 -6.15 -7.84
N LEU A 233 -3.27 -5.24 -7.16
CA LEU A 233 -4.55 -5.53 -6.51
C LEU A 233 -5.63 -5.96 -7.51
N GLN A 234 -5.75 -5.28 -8.66
CA GLN A 234 -6.67 -5.66 -9.74
C GLN A 234 -6.48 -7.14 -10.12
N ASN A 235 -5.23 -7.56 -10.34
CA ASN A 235 -4.90 -8.94 -10.73
C ASN A 235 -4.95 -9.92 -9.55
N ALA A 236 -4.94 -9.45 -8.31
CA ALA A 236 -5.17 -10.30 -7.13
C ALA A 236 -6.64 -10.71 -6.98
N LEU A 237 -7.59 -9.90 -7.47
CA LEU A 237 -9.02 -10.18 -7.30
C LEU A 237 -9.46 -11.47 -7.99
N SER A 238 -8.96 -11.76 -9.20
CA SER A 238 -9.23 -13.03 -9.91
C SER A 238 -8.72 -14.22 -9.09
N LYS A 239 -7.49 -14.14 -8.59
CA LYS A 239 -6.90 -15.18 -7.72
C LYS A 239 -7.74 -15.45 -6.48
N ILE A 240 -8.24 -14.39 -5.82
CA ILE A 240 -9.09 -14.53 -4.63
C ILE A 240 -10.43 -15.15 -5.02
N ALA A 241 -11.05 -14.69 -6.10
CA ALA A 241 -12.33 -15.21 -6.60
C ALA A 241 -12.24 -16.71 -6.94
N ASP A 242 -11.23 -17.11 -7.71
CA ASP A 242 -11.00 -18.51 -8.13
C ASP A 242 -10.78 -19.47 -6.95
N ASN A 243 -10.33 -18.93 -5.81
CA ASN A 243 -10.05 -19.70 -4.59
C ASN A 243 -11.04 -19.40 -3.46
N THR A 244 -12.18 -18.78 -3.78
CA THR A 244 -13.28 -18.55 -2.84
C THR A 244 -14.46 -19.45 -3.22
N PRO A 245 -14.88 -20.41 -2.37
CA PRO A 245 -15.95 -21.36 -2.71
C PRO A 245 -17.33 -20.73 -2.92
N THR A 246 -17.52 -19.50 -2.43
CA THR A 246 -18.78 -18.76 -2.50
C THR A 246 -18.71 -17.66 -3.55
N SER A 247 -19.87 -17.22 -4.04
CA SER A 247 -19.97 -16.09 -4.99
C SER A 247 -19.58 -14.73 -4.40
N ALA A 248 -19.48 -14.62 -3.07
CA ALA A 248 -19.04 -13.40 -2.39
C ALA A 248 -17.60 -13.55 -1.90
N LEU A 249 -16.79 -12.51 -2.13
CA LEU A 249 -15.42 -12.44 -1.62
C LEU A 249 -15.40 -12.26 -0.09
N PRO A 250 -14.31 -12.68 0.60
CA PRO A 250 -14.22 -12.52 2.05
C PRO A 250 -14.02 -11.05 2.43
N SER A 251 -14.89 -10.51 3.28
CA SER A 251 -14.69 -9.17 3.87
C SER A 251 -13.58 -9.24 4.91
N LEU A 252 -12.36 -8.87 4.52
CA LEU A 252 -11.14 -9.00 5.35
C LEU A 252 -10.60 -7.65 5.83
N PHE A 253 -10.88 -6.58 5.09
CA PHE A 253 -10.36 -5.26 5.38
C PHE A 253 -11.45 -4.35 5.92
N GLU A 254 -11.12 -3.47 6.86
CA GLU A 254 -12.03 -2.40 7.23
C GLU A 254 -12.00 -1.31 6.16
N HIS A 255 -10.80 -0.93 5.68
CA HIS A 255 -10.64 0.09 4.66
C HIS A 255 -9.62 -0.31 3.58
N ILE A 256 -9.94 -0.07 2.32
CA ILE A 256 -9.00 -0.15 1.19
C ILE A 256 -8.77 1.26 0.63
N PHE A 257 -7.51 1.64 0.48
CA PHE A 257 -7.07 2.93 -0.05
C PHE A 257 -6.42 2.73 -1.42
N LEU A 258 -6.98 3.38 -2.44
CA LEU A 258 -6.43 3.42 -3.79
C LEU A 258 -5.79 4.81 -3.99
N CYS A 259 -4.48 4.90 -3.83
CA CYS A 259 -3.74 6.16 -3.89
C CYS A 259 -3.03 6.31 -5.24
N SER A 260 -3.30 7.38 -5.98
CA SER A 260 -2.69 7.67 -7.29
C SER A 260 -2.78 6.49 -8.26
N ALA A 261 -3.92 5.79 -8.28
CA ALA A 261 -4.04 4.46 -8.87
C ALA A 261 -3.77 4.41 -10.40
N ASP A 262 -2.81 3.58 -10.81
CA ASP A 262 -2.45 3.33 -12.22
C ASP A 262 -3.28 2.18 -12.82
N VAL A 263 -4.60 2.39 -12.82
CA VAL A 263 -5.63 1.53 -13.40
C VAL A 263 -6.65 2.42 -14.11
N ASP A 264 -7.45 1.85 -15.01
CA ASP A 264 -8.42 2.61 -15.78
C ASP A 264 -9.47 3.24 -14.85
N ASP A 265 -9.93 4.46 -15.15
CA ASP A 265 -10.93 5.19 -14.36
C ASP A 265 -12.33 4.52 -14.33
N THR A 266 -12.58 3.59 -15.25
CA THR A 266 -13.79 2.75 -15.28
C THR A 266 -13.65 1.47 -14.47
N VAL A 267 -12.46 1.11 -13.94
CA VAL A 267 -12.16 -0.24 -13.40
C VAL A 267 -13.09 -0.73 -12.28
N LEU A 268 -13.77 0.18 -11.57
CA LEU A 268 -14.69 -0.10 -10.46
C LEU A 268 -16.17 -0.18 -10.87
N GLU A 269 -16.47 0.10 -12.14
CA GLU A 269 -17.83 0.05 -12.68
C GLU A 269 -18.30 -1.40 -12.87
N PRO A 270 -19.60 -1.65 -13.07
CA PRO A 270 -20.11 -2.99 -13.34
C PRO A 270 -19.38 -3.67 -14.51
N ASP A 271 -19.15 -4.97 -14.38
CA ASP A 271 -18.44 -5.83 -15.35
C ASP A 271 -16.95 -5.49 -15.57
N GLN A 272 -16.39 -4.56 -14.79
CA GLN A 272 -14.97 -4.21 -14.84
C GLN A 272 -14.14 -5.00 -13.81
N PRO A 273 -12.82 -5.13 -14.01
CA PRO A 273 -11.97 -6.02 -13.21
C PRO A 273 -12.03 -5.82 -11.68
N MET A 274 -12.30 -4.60 -11.22
CA MET A 274 -12.38 -4.26 -9.78
C MET A 274 -13.82 -4.01 -9.30
N ALA A 275 -14.84 -4.33 -10.08
CA ALA A 275 -16.26 -4.15 -9.72
C ALA A 275 -16.60 -4.74 -8.34
N VAL A 276 -15.99 -5.87 -7.98
CA VAL A 276 -16.22 -6.61 -6.74
C VAL A 276 -15.32 -6.19 -5.57
N LEU A 277 -14.44 -5.21 -5.74
CA LEU A 277 -13.48 -4.80 -4.69
C LEU A 277 -14.18 -4.42 -3.37
N HIS A 278 -15.35 -3.80 -3.47
CA HIS A 278 -16.18 -3.38 -2.32
C HIS A 278 -16.66 -4.57 -1.44
N GLN A 279 -16.52 -5.81 -1.90
CA GLN A 279 -16.83 -7.01 -1.12
C GLN A 279 -15.70 -7.38 -0.16
N LEU A 280 -14.44 -7.02 -0.47
CA LEU A 280 -13.29 -7.28 0.39
C LEU A 280 -13.21 -6.35 1.61
N ALA A 281 -13.97 -5.24 1.61
CA ALA A 281 -13.85 -4.21 2.63
C ALA A 281 -15.17 -3.57 3.09
N SER A 282 -15.15 -2.97 4.29
CA SER A 282 -16.24 -2.13 4.80
C SER A 282 -16.34 -0.80 4.05
N SER A 283 -15.20 -0.19 3.70
CA SER A 283 -15.10 1.04 2.91
C SER A 283 -13.91 1.02 1.93
N VAL A 284 -14.02 1.78 0.85
CA VAL A 284 -12.95 2.00 -0.14
C VAL A 284 -12.79 3.50 -0.36
N SER A 285 -11.57 4.02 -0.33
CA SER A 285 -11.28 5.43 -0.63
C SER A 285 -10.27 5.55 -1.75
N ILE A 286 -10.65 6.31 -2.77
CA ILE A 286 -9.81 6.69 -3.90
C ILE A 286 -9.25 8.06 -3.59
N TYR A 287 -7.94 8.21 -3.70
CA TYR A 287 -7.26 9.50 -3.65
C TYR A 287 -6.64 9.74 -5.02
N TYR A 288 -6.95 10.90 -5.60
CA TYR A 288 -6.52 11.26 -6.95
C TYR A 288 -6.03 12.70 -7.02
N ASN A 289 -5.20 12.98 -8.02
CA ASN A 289 -4.65 14.30 -8.32
C ASN A 289 -4.71 14.53 -9.84
N ARG A 290 -5.46 15.56 -10.28
CA ARG A 290 -5.62 15.86 -11.72
C ARG A 290 -4.32 16.34 -12.37
N GLU A 291 -3.39 16.83 -11.57
CA GLU A 291 -2.09 17.34 -12.03
C GLU A 291 -0.97 16.30 -11.90
N ASP A 292 -1.28 15.02 -11.63
CA ASP A 292 -0.28 13.95 -11.50
C ASP A 292 0.46 13.71 -12.83
N MET A 293 1.65 14.29 -12.96
CA MET A 293 2.45 14.22 -14.18
C MET A 293 2.93 12.79 -14.50
N ALA A 294 3.14 11.94 -13.48
CA ALA A 294 3.58 10.56 -13.69
C ALA A 294 2.48 9.74 -14.37
N LEU A 295 1.24 9.93 -13.94
CA LEU A 295 0.07 9.32 -14.59
C LEU A 295 -0.25 9.99 -15.93
N TRP A 296 -0.13 11.31 -16.04
CA TRP A 296 -0.32 12.03 -17.31
C TRP A 296 0.64 11.55 -18.41
N LEU A 297 1.92 11.29 -18.07
CA LEU A 297 2.89 10.69 -18.97
C LEU A 297 2.51 9.24 -19.34
N SER A 298 1.84 8.51 -18.44
CA SER A 298 1.28 7.19 -18.75
C SER A 298 0.17 7.29 -19.80
N ASP A 299 -0.66 8.34 -19.78
CA ASP A 299 -1.85 8.41 -20.62
C ASP A 299 -1.54 8.96 -22.01
N ASN A 300 -0.88 10.13 -22.07
CA ASN A 300 -0.68 10.86 -23.33
C ASN A 300 0.39 10.26 -24.24
N LEU A 301 1.35 9.52 -23.70
CA LEU A 301 2.34 8.81 -24.52
C LEU A 301 1.86 7.44 -25.00
N LYS A 302 0.79 6.88 -24.42
CA LYS A 302 0.38 5.48 -24.62
C LYS A 302 -1.01 5.30 -25.25
N GLY A 303 -1.79 6.37 -25.41
CA GLY A 303 -3.17 6.28 -25.93
C GLY A 303 -4.07 5.43 -25.04
N ASN A 304 -3.78 5.41 -23.73
CA ASN A 304 -4.53 4.67 -22.73
C ASN A 304 -5.82 5.44 -22.36
N PRO A 305 -6.83 4.74 -21.82
CA PRO A 305 -7.92 5.39 -21.10
C PRO A 305 -7.39 6.23 -19.93
N ASP A 306 -8.17 7.22 -19.52
CA ASP A 306 -7.91 8.05 -18.36
C ASP A 306 -7.70 7.20 -17.09
N ARG A 307 -6.78 7.63 -16.22
CA ARG A 307 -6.42 6.89 -15.00
C ARG A 307 -7.26 7.30 -13.81
N LEU A 308 -7.63 6.28 -13.02
CA LEU A 308 -8.35 6.46 -11.76
C LEU A 308 -7.61 7.39 -10.79
N GLY A 309 -6.28 7.33 -10.76
CA GLY A 309 -5.43 8.19 -9.94
C GLY A 309 -5.34 9.64 -10.40
N THR A 310 -5.73 9.94 -11.64
CA THR A 310 -5.73 11.30 -12.20
C THR A 310 -7.10 11.94 -12.07
N ASN A 311 -8.16 11.24 -12.48
CA ASN A 311 -9.49 11.84 -12.62
C ASN A 311 -10.51 11.40 -11.57
N GLY A 312 -10.19 10.38 -10.77
CA GLY A 312 -11.22 9.60 -10.08
C GLY A 312 -11.98 8.71 -11.07
N ALA A 313 -13.08 8.12 -10.63
CA ALA A 313 -13.90 7.23 -11.43
C ALA A 313 -14.67 8.00 -12.49
N ALA A 314 -14.70 7.49 -13.73
CA ALA A 314 -15.39 8.12 -14.85
C ALA A 314 -16.89 8.36 -14.58
N ARG A 315 -17.53 7.41 -13.88
CA ARG A 315 -18.96 7.46 -13.52
C ARG A 315 -19.14 7.23 -12.02
N PRO A 316 -18.92 8.26 -11.17
CA PRO A 316 -19.00 8.13 -9.72
C PRO A 316 -20.37 7.67 -9.18
N ALA A 317 -21.45 7.88 -9.94
CA ALA A 317 -22.80 7.42 -9.60
C ALA A 317 -23.04 5.92 -9.92
N ALA A 318 -22.18 5.29 -10.73
CA ALA A 318 -22.31 3.90 -11.17
C ALA A 318 -21.54 2.90 -10.28
N ILE A 319 -20.70 3.38 -9.37
CA ILE A 319 -19.89 2.54 -8.48
C ILE A 319 -20.59 2.30 -7.14
N HIS A 320 -20.18 1.25 -6.42
CA HIS A 320 -20.82 0.86 -5.16
C HIS A 320 -20.71 1.96 -4.08
N LYS A 321 -21.77 2.17 -3.28
CA LYS A 321 -21.84 3.21 -2.22
C LYS A 321 -20.76 3.19 -1.13
N LYS A 322 -20.00 2.10 -1.04
CA LYS A 322 -18.85 1.95 -0.12
C LYS A 322 -17.60 2.68 -0.65
N ILE A 323 -17.61 3.07 -1.93
CA ILE A 323 -16.48 3.66 -2.61
C ILE A 323 -16.65 5.17 -2.58
N HIS A 324 -15.73 5.84 -1.90
CA HIS A 324 -15.60 7.29 -1.81
C HIS A 324 -14.37 7.76 -2.56
N GLN A 325 -14.41 8.98 -3.08
CA GLN A 325 -13.34 9.56 -3.89
C GLN A 325 -12.96 10.91 -3.31
N THR A 326 -11.66 11.17 -3.21
CA THR A 326 -11.10 12.38 -2.61
C THR A 326 -10.11 13.01 -3.58
N ASP A 327 -10.50 14.16 -4.13
CA ASP A 327 -9.70 15.04 -4.95
C ASP A 327 -8.66 15.76 -4.07
N CYS A 328 -7.39 15.41 -4.23
CA CYS A 328 -6.27 16.04 -3.53
C CYS A 328 -5.63 17.20 -4.30
N THR A 329 -6.09 17.49 -5.54
CA THR A 329 -5.43 18.44 -6.44
C THR A 329 -5.21 19.81 -5.78
N ALA A 330 -6.19 20.30 -5.01
CA ALA A 330 -6.14 21.65 -4.43
C ALA A 330 -5.00 21.85 -3.41
N ILE A 331 -4.51 20.77 -2.78
CA ILE A 331 -3.45 20.84 -1.75
C ILE A 331 -2.07 20.44 -2.28
N ILE A 332 -1.98 20.11 -3.58
CA ILE A 332 -0.74 19.72 -4.26
C ILE A 332 -0.38 20.86 -5.21
N GLN A 333 0.63 21.66 -4.85
CA GLN A 333 1.02 22.84 -5.63
C GLN A 333 2.44 22.79 -6.18
N GLU A 334 3.27 21.87 -5.69
CA GLU A 334 4.63 21.74 -6.17
C GLU A 334 4.69 20.80 -7.37
N LYS A 335 5.11 21.35 -8.51
CA LYS A 335 5.44 20.60 -9.74
C LYS A 335 6.74 19.79 -9.62
N ILE A 336 6.94 19.13 -8.49
CA ILE A 336 8.02 18.18 -8.29
C ILE A 336 7.43 16.81 -8.54
N PHE A 337 7.89 16.15 -9.60
CA PHE A 337 7.40 14.86 -10.10
C PHE A 337 7.20 13.78 -9.01
N ALA A 338 8.03 13.79 -7.95
CA ALA A 338 7.94 12.85 -6.84
C ALA A 338 6.83 13.19 -5.81
N SER A 339 6.57 14.48 -5.56
CA SER A 339 5.59 14.93 -4.56
C SER A 339 4.16 14.86 -5.10
N GLU A 340 3.96 15.10 -6.40
CA GLU A 340 2.64 15.02 -7.07
C GLU A 340 2.06 13.60 -7.15
N HIS A 341 2.91 12.57 -7.09
CA HIS A 341 2.51 11.17 -7.19
C HIS A 341 2.50 10.43 -5.85
N SER A 342 3.27 10.95 -4.87
CA SER A 342 3.44 10.36 -3.52
C SER A 342 2.73 11.16 -2.42
N TYR A 343 1.78 12.03 -2.76
CA TYR A 343 1.08 12.90 -1.80
C TYR A 343 0.37 12.16 -0.64
N TYR A 344 0.11 10.86 -0.77
CA TYR A 344 -0.50 10.03 0.28
C TYR A 344 0.36 9.87 1.56
N ILE A 345 1.66 10.15 1.49
CA ILE A 345 2.57 10.22 2.66
C ILE A 345 2.83 11.65 3.15
N TYR A 346 2.06 12.64 2.69
CA TYR A 346 2.18 14.03 3.15
C TYR A 346 1.06 14.42 4.10
N GLY A 347 1.34 15.42 4.94
CA GLY A 347 0.53 15.87 6.07
C GLY A 347 -0.99 15.68 5.96
N LYS A 348 -1.66 16.42 5.08
CA LYS A 348 -3.14 16.46 4.99
C LYS A 348 -3.72 15.17 4.44
N THR A 349 -3.17 14.64 3.34
CA THR A 349 -3.69 13.40 2.74
C THR A 349 -3.46 12.22 3.70
N ASN A 350 -2.26 12.10 4.25
CA ASN A 350 -1.92 11.04 5.19
C ASN A 350 -2.77 11.12 6.48
N ARG A 351 -3.00 12.34 7.00
CA ARG A 351 -3.89 12.56 8.13
C ARG A 351 -5.32 12.11 7.83
N ASP A 352 -5.83 12.37 6.64
CA ASP A 352 -7.17 11.98 6.23
C ASP A 352 -7.31 10.45 6.02
N ILE A 353 -6.24 9.77 5.57
CA ILE A 353 -6.13 8.30 5.59
C ILE A 353 -6.18 7.79 7.03
N ARG A 354 -5.38 8.38 7.94
CA ARG A 354 -5.36 8.02 9.36
C ARG A 354 -6.73 8.20 10.03
N LEU A 355 -7.48 9.25 9.70
CA LEU A 355 -8.86 9.42 10.18
C LEU A 355 -9.79 8.30 9.68
N SER A 356 -9.56 7.76 8.48
CA SER A 356 -10.31 6.62 7.96
C SER A 356 -9.95 5.31 8.67
N ILE A 357 -8.67 5.13 9.01
CA ILE A 357 -8.22 4.01 9.86
C ILE A 357 -8.89 4.07 11.24
N ALA A 358 -8.93 5.25 11.86
CA ALA A 358 -9.64 5.50 13.11
C ALA A 358 -11.18 5.47 12.98
N ASN A 359 -11.72 4.99 11.86
CA ASN A 359 -13.14 4.86 11.55
C ASN A 359 -13.94 6.17 11.72
N ILE A 360 -13.30 7.32 11.50
CA ILE A 360 -13.99 8.61 11.51
C ILE A 360 -14.84 8.72 10.25
N ASN A 361 -16.12 9.01 10.45
CA ASN A 361 -17.12 9.07 9.40
C ASN A 361 -16.72 10.01 8.25
N HIS A 362 -16.99 9.62 6.99
CA HIS A 362 -16.67 10.44 5.80
C HIS A 362 -17.30 11.84 5.82
N TYR A 363 -18.45 11.99 6.47
CA TYR A 363 -19.21 13.23 6.59
C TYR A 363 -18.79 14.09 7.81
N ASP A 364 -17.81 13.66 8.61
CA ASP A 364 -17.34 14.42 9.78
C ASP A 364 -16.56 15.67 9.35
N ARG A 365 -17.24 16.81 9.31
CA ARG A 365 -16.65 18.11 8.94
C ARG A 365 -15.83 18.76 10.05
N THR A 366 -15.86 18.20 11.27
CA THR A 366 -15.13 18.75 12.42
C THR A 366 -13.67 18.30 12.37
N LEU A 367 -13.45 17.03 12.05
CA LEU A 367 -12.13 16.41 11.99
C LEU A 367 -11.59 16.32 10.56
N ARG A 368 -12.42 15.98 9.57
CA ARG A 368 -12.00 15.89 8.17
C ARG A 368 -12.06 17.26 7.52
N LYS A 369 -10.98 17.61 6.84
CA LYS A 369 -10.88 18.82 6.02
C LYS A 369 -11.28 18.50 4.59
N ARG A 370 -12.56 18.15 4.42
CA ARG A 370 -13.15 17.79 3.13
C ARG A 370 -14.34 18.68 2.79
N GLU A 371 -14.46 19.06 1.52
CA GLU A 371 -15.65 19.64 0.92
C GLU A 371 -16.33 18.62 0.01
N GLN A 372 -17.65 18.55 0.01
CA GLN A 372 -18.37 17.67 -0.91
C GLN A 372 -18.34 18.26 -2.32
N ILE A 373 -18.06 17.44 -3.34
CA ILE A 373 -18.09 17.87 -4.74
C ILE A 373 -19.47 17.55 -5.33
N GLY A 374 -20.16 18.58 -5.82
CA GLY A 374 -21.48 18.42 -6.45
C GLY A 374 -22.53 17.84 -5.49
N ASN A 375 -23.43 17.02 -6.04
CA ASN A 375 -24.55 16.42 -5.28
C ASN A 375 -24.31 14.95 -4.92
N LEU A 376 -23.18 14.36 -5.34
CA LEU A 376 -22.89 12.95 -5.07
C LEU A 376 -22.31 12.80 -3.66
N THR A 377 -22.82 11.81 -2.92
CA THR A 377 -22.47 11.59 -1.51
C THR A 377 -21.12 10.88 -1.34
N ASN A 378 -20.46 10.54 -2.44
CA ASN A 378 -19.21 9.81 -2.47
C ASN A 378 -18.05 10.59 -3.10
N GLU A 379 -18.21 11.89 -3.36
CA GLU A 379 -17.15 12.73 -3.92
C GLU A 379 -16.76 13.87 -2.97
N TRP A 380 -15.45 14.00 -2.75
CA TRP A 380 -14.86 14.93 -1.79
C TRP A 380 -13.69 15.66 -2.42
N ARG A 381 -13.47 16.90 -2.00
CA ARG A 381 -12.24 17.67 -2.20
C ARG A 381 -11.53 17.84 -0.87
N LEU A 382 -10.26 17.51 -0.80
CA LEU A 382 -9.43 17.77 0.37
C LEU A 382 -8.99 19.24 0.38
N ILE A 383 -9.09 19.91 1.53
CA ILE A 383 -8.80 21.35 1.71
C ILE A 383 -7.71 21.63 2.75
#